data_AF-A0A8J3ZK25-F1
#
_entry.id   AF-A0A8J3ZK25-F1
#
_cell.length_a   1.000
_cell.length_b   1.000
_cell.length_c   1.000
_cell.angle_alpha   90.00
_cell.angle_beta   90.00
_cell.angle_gamma   90.00
#
_symmetry.space_group_name_H-M   'P 1'
#
loop_
_entity.id
_entity.type
_entity.pdbx_description
1 polymer ?
#
loop_
_entity_poly.entity_id
_entity_poly.type
_entity_poly.pdbx_seq_one_letter_code
_entity_poly.pdbx_strand_id
1 'polypeptide(L)'
;MTAIVVPLGQFLGTRYVGDTHTRDVRLGTEVIRLNDRHFGAWALTHGLPDQVGDRPWTRAAVADAAGADVDELLDTLIEIGLAVEVDPAAGSGFARSHRMGHRMLGLGNTAERPELFAIGLFDRPMVHVTRDVYDLWDACQLAGSLWEACEAVGPDEPDELAGDLLANLHHLLAMSVVYVEPIYPEAAR
;
A
#
# COMPACT_ATOMS: atom_id res chain seq x y z
N MET A 1 -9.89 -0.98 -18.38
CA MET A 1 -8.72 -1.77 -17.96
C MET A 1 -9.15 -2.65 -16.80
N THR A 2 -8.41 -3.69 -16.43
CA THR A 2 -8.76 -4.53 -15.27
C THR A 2 -8.35 -3.80 -13.98
N ALA A 3 -9.25 -3.75 -13.00
CA ALA A 3 -8.97 -3.12 -11.71
C ALA A 3 -7.83 -3.85 -10.98
N ILE A 4 -6.98 -3.08 -10.30
CA ILE A 4 -5.96 -3.62 -9.38
C ILE A 4 -6.53 -3.71 -7.97
N VAL A 5 -6.04 -4.67 -7.19
CA VAL A 5 -6.42 -4.87 -5.80
C VAL A 5 -5.38 -4.20 -4.91
N VAL A 6 -5.80 -3.21 -4.13
CA VAL A 6 -4.94 -2.49 -3.18
C VAL A 6 -5.31 -2.90 -1.75
N PRO A 7 -4.38 -3.42 -0.94
CA PRO A 7 -4.60 -3.68 0.47
C PRO A 7 -4.77 -2.36 1.23
N LEU A 8 -5.70 -2.36 2.16
CA LEU A 8 -5.90 -1.27 3.10
C LEU A 8 -5.58 -1.75 4.52
N GLY A 9 -5.04 -0.84 5.32
CA GLY A 9 -4.70 -1.04 6.72
C GLY A 9 -3.24 -1.41 6.98
N GLN A 10 -2.87 -1.34 8.25
CA GLN A 10 -1.52 -1.58 8.76
C GLN A 10 -1.48 -2.87 9.58
N PHE A 11 -0.69 -3.85 9.15
CA PHE A 11 -0.44 -5.05 9.96
C PHE A 11 0.30 -4.71 11.25
N LEU A 12 -0.32 -5.01 12.40
CA LEU A 12 0.19 -4.75 13.75
C LEU A 12 0.91 -5.94 14.39
N GLY A 13 0.93 -7.09 13.73
CA GLY A 13 1.56 -8.30 14.24
C GLY A 13 0.59 -9.41 14.59
N THR A 14 1.15 -10.51 15.10
CA THR A 14 0.38 -11.65 15.60
C THR A 14 0.05 -11.46 17.06
N ARG A 15 -1.21 -11.72 17.41
CA ARG A 15 -1.68 -11.76 18.79
C ARG A 15 -1.97 -13.19 19.19
N TYR A 16 -1.39 -13.64 20.30
CA TYR A 16 -1.64 -14.96 20.88
C TYR A 16 -2.56 -14.87 22.10
N VAL A 17 -3.50 -15.81 22.21
CA VAL A 17 -4.35 -16.04 23.39
C VAL A 17 -4.35 -17.54 23.66
N GLY A 18 -3.46 -17.96 24.57
CA GLY A 18 -3.12 -19.39 24.72
C GLY A 18 -2.50 -19.92 23.43
N ASP A 19 -3.01 -21.06 22.94
CA ASP A 19 -2.57 -21.70 21.69
C ASP A 19 -3.27 -21.15 20.44
N THR A 20 -4.24 -20.25 20.61
CA THR A 20 -4.93 -19.60 19.49
C THR A 20 -4.24 -18.29 19.13
N HIS A 21 -4.20 -17.96 17.85
CA HIS A 21 -3.66 -16.68 17.40
C HIS A 21 -4.52 -15.99 16.34
N THR A 22 -4.40 -14.67 16.27
CA THR A 22 -4.97 -13.83 15.22
C THR A 22 -3.91 -12.91 14.63
N ARG A 23 -4.18 -12.38 13.44
CA ARG A 23 -3.37 -11.34 12.78
C ARG A 23 -4.16 -10.04 12.83
N ASP A 24 -3.60 -9.06 13.50
CA ASP A 24 -4.29 -7.79 13.74
C ASP A 24 -3.89 -6.79 12.65
N VAL A 25 -4.89 -6.23 11.96
CA VAL A 25 -4.73 -5.19 10.94
C VAL A 25 -5.48 -3.94 11.42
N ARG A 26 -4.77 -2.82 11.55
CA ARG A 26 -5.37 -1.53 11.90
C ARG A 26 -5.91 -0.84 10.65
N LEU A 27 -7.14 -0.35 10.70
CA LEU A 27 -7.73 0.47 9.66
C LEU A 27 -8.34 1.71 10.31
N GLY A 28 -7.72 2.88 10.11
CA GLY A 28 -8.08 4.08 10.88
C GLY A 28 -7.92 3.86 12.39
N THR A 29 -9.01 3.98 13.13
CA THR A 29 -9.06 3.75 14.59
C THR A 29 -9.45 2.32 14.98
N GLU A 30 -9.82 1.48 14.02
CA GLU A 30 -10.27 0.11 14.27
C GLU A 30 -9.13 -0.90 14.13
N VAL A 31 -9.27 -2.04 14.82
CA VAL A 31 -8.38 -3.19 14.67
C VAL A 31 -9.22 -4.40 14.27
N ILE A 32 -9.02 -4.86 13.05
CA ILE A 32 -9.67 -6.02 12.48
C ILE A 32 -8.78 -7.24 12.70
N ARG A 33 -9.36 -8.32 13.23
CA ARG A 33 -8.64 -9.56 13.52
C ARG A 33 -8.92 -10.59 12.44
N LEU A 34 -7.87 -11.01 11.76
CA LEU A 34 -7.94 -12.00 10.69
C LEU A 34 -7.47 -13.37 11.20
N ASN A 35 -8.15 -14.42 10.72
CA ASN A 35 -7.62 -15.78 10.77
C ASN A 35 -6.59 -16.00 9.65
N ASP A 36 -5.92 -17.15 9.66
CA ASP A 36 -4.82 -17.43 8.73
C ASP A 36 -5.23 -17.37 7.25
N ARG A 37 -6.45 -17.78 6.91
CA ARG A 37 -6.94 -17.76 5.52
C ARG A 37 -7.15 -16.32 5.03
N HIS A 38 -7.86 -15.49 5.80
CA HIS A 38 -8.11 -14.10 5.41
C HIS A 38 -6.82 -13.28 5.46
N PHE A 39 -5.95 -13.53 6.43
CA PHE A 39 -4.64 -12.87 6.47
C PHE A 39 -3.77 -13.27 5.28
N GLY A 40 -3.76 -14.55 4.88
CA GLY A 40 -3.04 -15.01 3.69
C GLY A 40 -3.50 -14.29 2.43
N ALA A 41 -4.81 -14.20 2.20
CA ALA A 41 -5.37 -13.46 1.06
C ALA A 41 -5.00 -11.97 1.12
N TRP A 42 -5.16 -11.31 2.28
CA TRP A 42 -4.80 -9.90 2.46
C TRP A 42 -3.29 -9.63 2.31
N ALA A 43 -2.44 -10.56 2.77
CA ALA A 43 -1.01 -10.45 2.55
C ALA A 43 -0.68 -10.52 1.07
N LEU A 44 -1.31 -11.43 0.32
CA LEU A 44 -1.09 -11.56 -1.12
C LEU A 44 -1.55 -10.33 -1.92
N THR A 45 -2.52 -9.54 -1.45
CA THR A 45 -2.89 -8.30 -2.15
C THR A 45 -1.79 -7.24 -2.15
N HIS A 46 -0.75 -7.36 -1.29
CA HIS A 46 0.40 -6.42 -1.29
C HIS A 46 1.32 -6.58 -2.49
N GLY A 47 1.25 -7.70 -3.21
CA GLY A 47 2.25 -8.05 -4.21
C GLY A 47 3.29 -9.03 -3.69
N LEU A 48 3.90 -9.78 -4.61
CA LEU A 48 5.11 -10.55 -4.34
C LEU A 48 6.33 -9.75 -4.81
N PRO A 49 7.37 -9.54 -3.98
CA PRO A 49 8.52 -8.70 -4.32
C PRO A 49 9.21 -9.02 -5.65
N ASP A 50 9.18 -10.28 -6.08
CA ASP A 50 9.78 -10.79 -7.31
C ASP A 50 8.84 -10.74 -8.53
N GLN A 51 7.59 -10.30 -8.35
CA GLN A 51 6.57 -10.22 -9.41
C GLN A 51 5.97 -8.81 -9.58
N VAL A 52 6.12 -7.94 -8.59
CA VAL A 52 5.68 -6.53 -8.71
C VAL A 52 6.51 -5.82 -9.77
N GLY A 53 5.83 -5.11 -10.67
CA GLY A 53 6.43 -4.43 -11.83
C GLY A 53 6.30 -5.20 -13.15
N ASP A 54 6.18 -6.52 -13.12
CA ASP A 54 6.02 -7.33 -14.33
C ASP A 54 4.57 -7.35 -14.84
N ARG A 55 3.60 -7.21 -13.93
CA ARG A 55 2.17 -7.22 -14.23
C ARG A 55 1.35 -6.38 -13.23
N PRO A 56 0.16 -5.91 -13.63
CA PRO A 56 -0.80 -5.31 -12.70
C PRO A 56 -1.31 -6.32 -11.67
N TRP A 57 -1.45 -5.89 -10.41
CA TRP A 57 -1.87 -6.76 -9.31
C TRP A 57 -3.41 -6.88 -9.20
N THR A 58 -4.00 -7.54 -10.19
CA THR A 58 -5.46 -7.79 -10.29
C THR A 58 -5.90 -8.98 -9.43
N ARG A 59 -7.22 -9.23 -9.29
CA ARG A 59 -7.73 -10.47 -8.63
C ARG A 59 -7.12 -11.75 -9.19
N ALA A 60 -7.02 -11.83 -10.52
CA ALA A 60 -6.44 -12.99 -11.19
C ALA A 60 -4.96 -13.18 -10.82
N ALA A 61 -4.20 -12.08 -10.64
CA ALA A 61 -2.82 -12.16 -10.19
C ALA A 61 -2.71 -12.63 -8.73
N VAL A 62 -3.63 -12.19 -7.87
CA VAL A 62 -3.70 -12.64 -6.47
C VAL A 62 -4.07 -14.12 -6.38
N ALA A 63 -5.04 -14.60 -7.17
CA ALA A 63 -5.43 -16.00 -7.24
C ALA A 63 -4.30 -16.90 -7.77
N ASP A 64 -3.61 -16.46 -8.82
CA ASP A 64 -2.42 -17.13 -9.36
C ASP A 64 -1.30 -17.24 -8.31
N ALA A 65 -1.02 -16.15 -7.58
CA ALA A 65 -0.05 -16.15 -6.48
C ALA A 65 -0.46 -17.07 -5.30
N ALA A 66 -1.77 -17.22 -5.06
CA ALA A 66 -2.30 -18.13 -4.05
C ALA A 66 -2.22 -19.61 -4.46
N GLY A 67 -2.14 -19.90 -5.76
CA GLY A 67 -2.27 -21.26 -6.31
C GLY A 67 -3.66 -21.87 -6.09
N ALA A 68 -4.67 -21.04 -5.80
CA ALA A 68 -6.04 -21.44 -5.49
C ALA A 68 -7.02 -20.29 -5.77
N ASP A 69 -8.30 -20.61 -5.85
CA ASP A 69 -9.35 -19.60 -5.89
C ASP A 69 -9.45 -18.89 -4.52
N VAL A 70 -9.39 -17.57 -4.56
CA VAL A 70 -9.42 -16.67 -3.41
C VAL A 70 -10.54 -15.63 -3.52
N ASP A 71 -11.43 -15.76 -4.51
CA ASP A 71 -12.44 -14.74 -4.80
C ASP A 71 -13.36 -14.48 -3.60
N GLU A 72 -13.86 -15.52 -2.93
CA GLU A 72 -14.69 -15.36 -1.72
C GLU A 72 -13.93 -14.65 -0.57
N LEU A 73 -12.63 -14.89 -0.44
CA LEU A 73 -11.80 -14.24 0.58
C LEU A 73 -11.57 -12.77 0.23
N LEU A 74 -11.32 -12.46 -1.05
CA LEU A 74 -11.16 -11.10 -1.54
C LEU A 74 -12.47 -10.31 -1.41
N ASP A 75 -13.60 -10.91 -1.75
CA ASP A 75 -14.92 -10.29 -1.57
C ASP A 75 -15.15 -9.93 -0.10
N THR A 76 -14.83 -10.86 0.82
CA THR A 76 -14.91 -10.59 2.26
C THR A 76 -13.99 -9.45 2.67
N LEU A 77 -12.74 -9.42 2.19
CA LEU A 77 -11.77 -8.36 2.50
C LEU A 77 -12.23 -6.99 1.98
N ILE A 78 -12.83 -6.94 0.80
CA ILE A 78 -13.38 -5.72 0.21
C ILE A 78 -14.62 -5.27 1.01
N GLU A 79 -15.51 -6.19 1.36
CA GLU A 79 -16.72 -5.89 2.15
C GLU A 79 -16.37 -5.27 3.51
N ILE A 80 -15.34 -5.78 4.18
CA ILE A 80 -14.89 -5.24 5.48
C ILE A 80 -13.88 -4.08 5.35
N GLY A 81 -13.59 -3.61 4.13
CA GLY A 81 -12.75 -2.44 3.88
C GLY A 81 -11.23 -2.65 4.03
N LEU A 82 -10.76 -3.90 4.06
CA LEU A 82 -9.33 -4.24 4.11
C LEU A 82 -8.67 -4.37 2.73
N ALA A 83 -9.43 -4.30 1.65
CA ALA A 83 -8.93 -4.15 0.30
C ALA A 83 -9.89 -3.30 -0.53
N VAL A 84 -9.40 -2.74 -1.62
CA VAL A 84 -10.22 -2.03 -2.60
C VAL A 84 -9.78 -2.38 -4.01
N GLU A 85 -10.75 -2.43 -4.93
CA GLU A 85 -10.48 -2.54 -6.36
C GLU A 85 -10.47 -1.15 -6.99
N VAL A 86 -9.37 -0.83 -7.68
CA VAL A 86 -9.15 0.49 -8.25
C VAL A 86 -8.91 0.35 -9.74
N ASP A 87 -9.69 1.06 -10.56
CA ASP A 87 -9.35 1.24 -11.97
C ASP A 87 -8.06 2.07 -12.04
N PRO A 88 -6.98 1.60 -12.70
CA PRO A 88 -5.77 2.40 -12.88
C PRO A 88 -6.01 3.80 -13.46
N ALA A 89 -7.07 3.99 -14.27
CA ALA A 89 -7.44 5.30 -14.80
C ALA A 89 -8.07 6.24 -13.75
N ALA A 90 -8.43 5.73 -12.58
CA ALA A 90 -9.03 6.49 -11.48
C ALA A 90 -8.01 6.94 -10.42
N GLY A 91 -6.73 7.05 -10.78
CA GLY A 91 -5.62 7.41 -9.88
C GLY A 91 -5.93 8.63 -9.00
N SER A 92 -6.40 9.72 -9.59
CA SER A 92 -6.75 10.94 -8.86
C SER A 92 -7.91 10.79 -7.88
N GLY A 93 -8.89 9.92 -8.20
CA GLY A 93 -10.00 9.61 -7.30
C GLY A 93 -9.53 8.79 -6.10
N PHE A 94 -8.69 7.80 -6.35
CA PHE A 94 -8.03 7.01 -5.32
C PHE A 94 -7.17 7.90 -4.41
N ALA A 95 -6.33 8.77 -4.99
CA ALA A 95 -5.44 9.64 -4.25
C ALA A 95 -6.18 10.64 -3.34
N ARG A 96 -7.35 11.13 -3.76
CA ARG A 96 -8.19 12.03 -2.94
C ARG A 96 -8.89 11.34 -1.77
N SER A 97 -9.11 10.03 -1.86
CA SER A 97 -9.88 9.25 -0.88
C SER A 97 -9.01 8.42 0.07
N HIS A 98 -7.70 8.39 -0.16
CA HIS A 98 -6.76 7.56 0.61
C HIS A 98 -5.54 8.37 1.02
N ARG A 99 -4.90 7.92 2.09
CA ARG A 99 -3.60 8.39 2.54
C ARG A 99 -2.62 7.22 2.66
N MET A 100 -1.34 7.51 2.56
CA MET A 100 -0.27 6.53 2.74
C MET A 100 0.52 6.86 3.99
N GLY A 101 0.74 5.85 4.83
CA GLY A 101 1.58 5.96 6.02
C GLY A 101 2.87 5.18 5.88
N HIS A 102 3.88 5.60 6.64
CA HIS A 102 5.22 5.04 6.56
C HIS A 102 5.40 3.90 7.55
N ARG A 103 6.13 2.87 7.12
CA ARG A 103 6.58 1.78 8.01
C ARG A 103 8.07 1.80 8.28
N MET A 104 8.82 2.54 7.48
CA MET A 104 10.28 2.54 7.45
C MET A 104 10.83 3.98 7.37
N LEU A 105 12.14 4.11 7.54
CA LEU A 105 12.86 5.38 7.48
C LEU A 105 13.28 5.70 6.05
N GLY A 106 13.35 6.99 5.73
CA GLY A 106 14.05 7.48 4.55
C GLY A 106 15.55 7.49 4.84
N LEU A 107 16.33 6.76 4.03
CA LEU A 107 17.77 6.59 4.21
C LEU A 107 18.59 7.51 3.28
N GLY A 108 17.94 8.20 2.34
CA GLY A 108 18.60 9.04 1.35
C GLY A 108 19.31 8.23 0.25
N ASN A 109 20.21 8.89 -0.47
CA ASN A 109 21.04 8.27 -1.51
C ASN A 109 22.48 8.07 -1.02
N THR A 110 23.33 7.48 -1.87
CA THR A 110 24.78 7.36 -1.59
C THR A 110 25.61 8.01 -2.70
N ALA A 111 26.91 8.20 -2.45
CA ALA A 111 27.81 8.74 -3.47
C ALA A 111 27.97 7.80 -4.67
N GLU A 112 27.85 6.48 -4.46
CA GLU A 112 27.93 5.45 -5.49
C GLU A 112 26.67 5.35 -6.34
N ARG A 113 25.51 5.70 -5.77
CA ARG A 113 24.18 5.63 -6.40
C ARG A 113 23.41 6.93 -6.14
N PRO A 114 23.87 8.08 -6.65
CA PRO A 114 23.26 9.38 -6.34
C PRO A 114 21.84 9.54 -6.91
N GLU A 115 21.47 8.74 -7.90
CA GLU A 115 20.18 8.77 -8.59
C GLU A 115 19.07 7.97 -7.89
N LEU A 116 19.42 7.11 -6.93
CA LEU A 116 18.45 6.28 -6.21
C LEU A 116 18.44 6.58 -4.72
N PHE A 117 17.24 6.62 -4.17
CA PHE A 117 16.99 6.88 -2.77
C PHE A 117 16.50 5.60 -2.10
N ALA A 118 17.05 5.31 -0.93
CA ALA A 118 16.74 4.12 -0.17
C ALA A 118 15.69 4.40 0.91
N ILE A 119 14.80 3.44 1.11
CA ILE A 119 13.84 3.38 2.23
C ILE A 119 14.08 2.07 2.97
N GLY A 120 14.16 2.11 4.31
CA GLY A 120 14.47 0.92 5.11
C GLY A 120 14.65 1.17 6.59
N LEU A 121 15.42 0.30 7.24
CA LEU A 121 15.72 0.38 8.68
C LEU A 121 17.21 0.57 8.89
N PHE A 122 17.61 1.72 9.42
CA PHE A 122 19.00 2.03 9.75
C PHE A 122 19.95 1.75 8.57
N ASP A 123 20.88 0.80 8.71
CA ASP A 123 21.86 0.40 7.71
C ASP A 123 21.32 -0.65 6.71
N ARG A 124 20.03 -0.94 6.73
CA ARG A 124 19.37 -1.95 5.91
C ARG A 124 18.36 -1.33 4.94
N PRO A 125 18.78 -0.99 3.71
CA PRO A 125 17.84 -0.57 2.68
C PRO A 125 16.93 -1.74 2.30
N MET A 126 15.62 -1.48 2.28
CA MET A 126 14.61 -2.46 1.88
C MET A 126 14.20 -2.28 0.42
N VAL A 127 14.08 -1.03 -0.03
CA VAL A 127 13.78 -0.68 -1.42
C VAL A 127 14.61 0.53 -1.84
N HIS A 128 14.95 0.58 -3.13
CA HIS A 128 15.53 1.76 -3.77
C HIS A 128 14.53 2.29 -4.78
N VAL A 129 14.31 3.59 -4.78
CA VAL A 129 13.34 4.28 -5.62
C VAL A 129 14.00 5.47 -6.32
N THR A 130 13.36 5.99 -7.36
CA THR A 130 13.76 7.25 -7.99
C THR A 130 13.52 8.42 -7.03
N ARG A 131 14.09 9.59 -7.35
CA ARG A 131 13.85 10.83 -6.60
C ARG A 131 12.36 11.15 -6.50
N ASP A 132 11.62 11.10 -7.61
CA ASP A 132 10.21 11.53 -7.64
C ASP A 132 9.34 10.66 -6.73
N VAL A 133 9.57 9.33 -6.74
CA VAL A 133 8.87 8.41 -5.83
C VAL A 133 9.28 8.65 -4.38
N TYR A 134 10.55 8.97 -4.11
CA TYR A 134 11.02 9.28 -2.77
C TYR A 134 10.43 10.59 -2.22
N ASP A 135 10.38 11.64 -3.04
CA ASP A 135 9.82 12.94 -2.67
C ASP A 135 8.32 12.83 -2.41
N LEU A 136 7.59 12.05 -3.24
CA LEU A 136 6.17 11.75 -3.03
C LEU A 136 5.94 10.91 -1.76
N TRP A 137 6.76 9.89 -1.53
CA TRP A 137 6.75 9.13 -0.29
C TRP A 137 6.95 10.08 0.90
N ASP A 138 8.00 10.89 0.92
CA ASP A 138 8.28 11.81 2.03
C ASP A 138 7.15 12.81 2.28
N ALA A 139 6.56 13.38 1.23
CA ALA A 139 5.44 14.31 1.31
C ALA A 139 4.20 13.71 1.99
N CYS A 140 3.98 12.39 1.88
CA CYS A 140 2.84 11.71 2.50
C CYS A 140 2.85 11.77 4.04
N GLN A 141 3.99 12.07 4.68
CA GLN A 141 4.03 12.22 6.15
C GLN A 141 3.23 13.42 6.66
N LEU A 142 3.17 14.48 5.84
CA LEU A 142 2.57 15.76 6.22
C LEU A 142 1.22 15.97 5.53
N ALA A 143 0.97 15.27 4.43
CA ALA A 143 -0.27 15.38 3.67
C ALA A 143 -1.43 14.63 4.36
N GLY A 144 -2.62 15.22 4.34
CA GLY A 144 -3.86 14.59 4.78
C GLY A 144 -4.38 13.54 3.79
N SER A 145 -3.93 13.61 2.53
CA SER A 145 -4.26 12.67 1.45
C SER A 145 -3.08 12.43 0.52
N LEU A 146 -3.14 11.34 -0.26
CA LEU A 146 -2.20 11.10 -1.35
C LEU A 146 -2.29 12.22 -2.41
N TRP A 147 -3.48 12.79 -2.61
CA TRP A 147 -3.68 13.90 -3.54
C TRP A 147 -2.92 15.16 -3.10
N GLU A 148 -3.03 15.54 -1.84
CA GLU A 148 -2.27 16.67 -1.28
C GLU A 148 -0.75 16.46 -1.40
N ALA A 149 -0.28 15.21 -1.27
CA ALA A 149 1.12 14.88 -1.50
C ALA A 149 1.52 15.07 -2.97
N CYS A 150 0.66 14.66 -3.92
CA CYS A 150 0.88 14.88 -5.35
C CYS A 150 0.93 16.39 -5.69
N GLU A 151 0.00 17.18 -5.14
CA GLU A 151 -0.01 18.65 -5.31
C GLU A 151 1.24 19.32 -4.72
N ALA A 152 1.76 18.81 -3.61
CA ALA A 152 2.95 19.35 -2.97
C ALA A 152 4.23 19.08 -3.77
N VAL A 153 4.33 17.91 -4.42
CA VAL A 153 5.53 17.48 -5.16
C VAL A 153 5.52 17.97 -6.61
N GLY A 154 4.39 17.86 -7.30
CA GLY A 154 4.21 18.28 -8.69
C GLY A 154 2.93 19.08 -8.87
N PRO A 155 2.90 20.37 -8.47
CA PRO A 155 1.69 21.19 -8.51
C PRO A 155 1.13 21.41 -9.92
N ASP A 156 1.98 21.30 -10.95
CA ASP A 156 1.57 21.49 -12.34
C ASP A 156 0.95 20.22 -12.96
N GLU A 157 1.25 19.03 -12.42
CA GLU A 157 0.89 17.72 -12.99
C GLU A 157 0.43 16.69 -11.91
N PRO A 158 -0.45 17.05 -10.95
CA PRO A 158 -0.80 16.17 -9.83
C PRO A 158 -1.59 14.92 -10.26
N ASP A 159 -2.36 15.00 -11.35
CA ASP A 159 -3.08 13.84 -11.90
C ASP A 159 -2.13 12.79 -12.48
N GLU A 160 -1.04 13.22 -13.12
CA GLU A 160 -0.02 12.30 -13.66
C GLU A 160 0.73 11.61 -12.52
N LEU A 161 1.14 12.36 -11.49
CA LEU A 161 1.75 11.79 -10.28
C LEU A 161 0.82 10.81 -9.56
N ALA A 162 -0.49 11.09 -9.49
CA ALA A 162 -1.45 10.17 -8.89
C ALA A 162 -1.58 8.86 -9.67
N GLY A 163 -1.54 8.93 -11.01
CA GLY A 163 -1.51 7.76 -11.89
C GLY A 163 -0.23 6.94 -11.72
N ASP A 164 0.93 7.60 -11.73
CA ASP A 164 2.23 6.96 -11.56
C ASP A 164 2.40 6.34 -10.18
N LEU A 165 1.93 7.02 -9.13
CA LEU A 165 1.89 6.46 -7.78
C LEU A 165 1.09 5.16 -7.77
N LEU A 166 -0.11 5.15 -8.33
CA LEU A 166 -0.96 3.96 -8.34
C LEU A 166 -0.32 2.81 -9.11
N ALA A 167 0.35 3.11 -10.23
CA ALA A 167 1.09 2.12 -11.02
C ALA A 167 2.28 1.52 -10.25
N ASN A 168 2.93 2.29 -9.38
CA ASN A 168 4.11 1.87 -8.62
C ASN A 168 3.81 1.44 -7.18
N LEU A 169 2.58 1.61 -6.70
CA LEU A 169 2.20 1.41 -5.30
C LEU A 169 2.54 0.01 -4.78
N HIS A 170 2.30 -1.03 -5.60
CA HIS A 170 2.62 -2.41 -5.23
C HIS A 170 4.12 -2.66 -4.99
N HIS A 171 5.03 -1.91 -5.60
CA HIS A 171 6.46 -2.01 -5.27
C HIS A 171 6.74 -1.61 -3.82
N LEU A 172 6.08 -0.57 -3.32
CA LEU A 172 6.23 -0.13 -1.94
C LEU A 172 5.50 -1.05 -0.95
N LEU A 173 4.31 -1.53 -1.34
CA LEU A 173 3.50 -2.43 -0.52
C LEU A 173 4.13 -3.82 -0.35
N ALA A 174 4.64 -4.43 -1.43
CA ALA A 174 5.26 -5.75 -1.38
C ALA A 174 6.51 -5.76 -0.48
N MET A 175 7.24 -4.65 -0.43
CA MET A 175 8.38 -4.47 0.47
C MET A 175 7.99 -4.09 1.89
N SER A 176 6.69 -3.94 2.18
CA SER A 176 6.14 -3.54 3.47
C SER A 176 6.75 -2.23 4.01
N VAL A 177 7.11 -1.31 3.12
CA VAL A 177 7.68 -0.01 3.51
C VAL A 177 6.63 1.08 3.73
N VAL A 178 5.41 0.83 3.25
CA VAL A 178 4.24 1.71 3.41
C VAL A 178 3.00 0.90 3.80
N TYR A 179 1.93 1.59 4.19
CA TYR A 179 0.57 1.08 4.21
C TYR A 179 -0.37 2.16 3.65
N VAL A 180 -1.53 1.75 3.15
CA VAL A 180 -2.57 2.68 2.68
C VAL A 180 -3.79 2.55 3.56
N GLU A 181 -4.49 3.65 3.83
CA GLU A 181 -5.79 3.62 4.51
C GLU A 181 -6.72 4.68 3.91
N PRO A 182 -8.05 4.45 3.95
CA PRO A 182 -9.01 5.43 3.48
C PRO A 182 -9.00 6.66 4.40
N ILE A 183 -9.36 7.80 3.82
CA ILE A 183 -9.62 9.02 4.57
C ILE A 183 -11.06 8.95 5.05
N TYR A 184 -11.22 8.81 6.37
CA TYR A 184 -12.52 8.99 6.99
C TYR A 184 -12.80 10.48 7.07
N PRO A 185 -13.98 10.95 6.60
CA PRO A 185 -14.46 12.28 6.99
C PRO A 185 -14.37 12.35 8.50
N GLU A 186 -13.81 13.44 9.06
CA GLU A 186 -13.84 13.63 10.50
C GLU A 186 -15.29 13.43 10.94
N ALA A 187 -15.55 12.39 11.75
CA ALA A 187 -16.83 12.27 12.42
C ALA A 187 -16.99 13.57 13.19
N ALA A 188 -17.96 14.40 12.78
CA ALA A 188 -18.22 15.69 13.37
C ALA A 188 -18.14 15.55 14.90
N ARG A 189 -17.04 16.07 15.47
CA ARG A 189 -16.81 16.06 16.91
C ARG A 189 -17.75 17.03 17.59
#